data_AF-A0A1E7LAY3-F1
#
_entry.id   AF-A0A1E7LAY3-F1
#
_cell.length_a   1.000
_cell.length_b   1.000
_cell.length_c   1.000
_cell.angle_alpha   90.00
_cell.angle_beta   90.00
_cell.angle_gamma   90.00
#
_symmetry.space_group_name_H-M   'P 1'
#
loop_
_entity.id
_entity.type
_entity.pdbx_description
1 polymer ?
#
loop_
_entity_poly.entity_id
_entity_poly.type
_entity_poly.pdbx_seq_one_letter_code
_entity_poly.pdbx_strand_id
1 'polypeptide(L)'
;DPASAGPAPASAPATSAAAEQSWRPAPVPGSGVRLSPVQQAFIDAGAVQCGFCTPGLLVAADELIEQNARPSDADIREALSGNLCRCTGYETILDAVRLAAARTDAAGGEGPVRGEVV
;
A
#
# COMPACT_ATOMS: atom_id res chain seq x y z
N ASP A 1 19.67 -42.48 -30.16
CA ASP A 1 18.31 -42.87 -29.75
C ASP A 1 17.67 -41.68 -29.00
N PRO A 2 17.01 -40.76 -29.72
CA PRO A 2 16.42 -39.56 -29.13
C PRO A 2 14.98 -39.84 -28.69
N ALA A 3 14.82 -40.63 -27.61
CA ALA A 3 13.52 -40.98 -27.06
C ALA A 3 13.42 -40.69 -25.55
N SER A 4 13.74 -39.47 -25.13
CA SER A 4 13.45 -39.01 -23.76
C SER A 4 13.34 -37.49 -23.63
N ALA A 5 12.47 -36.88 -24.43
CA ALA A 5 11.88 -35.58 -24.08
C ALA A 5 10.44 -35.84 -23.61
N GLY A 6 10.16 -35.57 -22.33
CA GLY A 6 8.84 -35.74 -21.73
C GLY A 6 7.77 -34.85 -22.37
N PRO A 7 6.48 -35.11 -22.12
CA PRO A 7 5.40 -34.38 -22.76
C PRO A 7 5.44 -32.89 -22.40
N ALA A 8 5.22 -32.04 -23.42
CA ALA A 8 5.00 -30.62 -23.27
C ALA A 8 3.82 -30.36 -22.30
N PRO A 9 3.88 -29.32 -21.45
CA PRO A 9 2.75 -29.00 -20.58
C PRO A 9 1.54 -28.62 -21.43
N ALA A 10 0.53 -29.48 -21.41
CA ALA A 10 -0.78 -29.19 -21.94
C ALA A 10 -1.49 -28.19 -21.01
N SER A 11 -2.21 -27.24 -21.62
CA SER A 11 -3.22 -26.34 -21.05
C SER A 11 -2.77 -24.90 -20.72
N ALA A 12 -2.44 -24.12 -21.75
CA ALA A 12 -2.70 -22.68 -21.73
C ALA A 12 -3.98 -22.42 -22.56
N PRO A 13 -4.98 -21.67 -22.05
CA PRO A 13 -6.13 -21.29 -22.86
C PRO A 13 -5.68 -20.35 -24.00
N ALA A 14 -6.28 -20.53 -25.18
CA ALA A 14 -5.97 -19.78 -26.40
C ALA A 14 -6.60 -18.38 -26.40
N THR A 15 -6.24 -17.53 -25.43
CA THR A 15 -6.38 -16.08 -25.57
C THR A 15 -5.07 -15.56 -26.13
N SER A 16 -5.13 -14.86 -27.26
CA SER A 16 -3.93 -14.37 -27.93
C SER A 16 -3.18 -13.40 -27.00
N ALA A 17 -1.94 -13.74 -26.70
CA ALA A 17 -1.01 -12.91 -25.93
C ALA A 17 -0.87 -11.47 -26.47
N ALA A 18 -1.30 -11.22 -27.72
CA ALA A 18 -1.27 -9.90 -28.35
C ALA A 18 -2.21 -8.86 -27.72
N ALA A 19 -3.31 -9.26 -27.06
CA ALA A 19 -4.28 -8.31 -26.51
C ALA A 19 -3.98 -7.88 -25.06
N GLU A 20 -3.29 -8.72 -24.29
CA GLU A 20 -3.03 -8.48 -22.85
C GLU A 20 -1.82 -7.57 -22.60
N GLN A 21 -0.98 -7.32 -23.62
CA GLN A 21 0.29 -6.60 -23.49
C GLN A 21 0.25 -5.12 -23.90
N SER A 22 -0.94 -4.56 -24.14
CA SER A 22 -1.08 -3.18 -24.63
C SER A 22 -1.14 -2.11 -23.52
N TRP A 23 -1.30 -2.48 -22.26
CA TRP A 23 -1.33 -1.49 -21.18
C TRP A 23 0.09 -1.12 -20.74
N ARG A 24 0.55 0.06 -21.16
CA ARG A 24 1.71 0.73 -20.58
C ARG A 24 1.21 1.93 -19.80
N PRO A 25 1.25 1.94 -18.46
CA PRO A 25 0.92 3.14 -17.72
C PRO A 25 1.90 4.24 -18.12
N ALA A 26 1.38 5.43 -18.43
CA ALA A 26 2.22 6.59 -18.67
C ALA A 26 3.04 6.88 -17.40
N PRO A 27 4.31 7.30 -17.51
CA PRO A 27 5.05 7.80 -16.36
C PRO A 27 4.28 8.96 -15.76
N VAL A 28 3.85 8.86 -14.50
CA VAL A 28 3.27 9.99 -13.78
C VAL A 28 4.43 10.95 -13.48
N PRO A 29 4.49 12.13 -14.10
CA PRO A 29 5.51 13.11 -13.77
C PRO A 29 5.35 13.48 -12.30
N GLY A 30 6.46 13.60 -11.57
CA GLY A 30 6.47 14.00 -10.17
C GLY A 30 5.76 15.33 -9.99
N SER A 31 4.48 15.28 -9.63
CA SER A 31 3.74 16.43 -9.19
C SER A 31 4.34 16.85 -7.85
N GLY A 32 4.54 18.14 -7.62
CA GLY A 32 4.99 18.69 -6.34
C GLY A 32 3.97 18.51 -5.21
N VAL A 33 3.23 17.40 -5.21
CA VAL A 33 2.22 17.05 -4.23
C VAL A 33 2.94 16.61 -2.96
N ARG A 34 2.70 17.37 -1.90
CA ARG A 34 3.08 16.99 -0.55
C ARG A 34 2.26 15.76 -0.15
N LEU A 35 2.94 14.66 0.16
CA LEU A 35 2.29 13.45 0.67
C LEU A 35 1.67 13.72 2.04
N SER A 36 0.58 13.01 2.35
CA SER A 36 0.00 13.04 3.69
C SER A 36 1.00 12.45 4.71
N PRO A 37 0.88 12.80 6.01
CA PRO A 37 1.74 12.22 7.05
C PRO A 37 1.73 10.69 7.06
N VAL A 38 0.57 10.07 6.84
CA VAL A 38 0.40 8.62 6.75
C VAL A 38 1.12 8.05 5.53
N GLN A 39 0.93 8.64 4.35
CA GLN A 39 1.62 8.21 3.13
C GLN A 39 3.15 8.27 3.27
N GLN A 40 3.67 9.38 3.80
CA GLN A 40 5.11 9.53 4.00
C GLN A 40 5.64 8.55 5.06
N ALA A 41 4.88 8.30 6.13
CA ALA A 41 5.30 7.34 7.16
C ALA A 41 5.37 5.90 6.63
N PHE A 42 4.44 5.49 5.75
CA PHE A 42 4.49 4.17 5.11
C PHE A 42 5.72 3.99 4.23
N ILE A 43 6.15 5.06 3.53
CA ILE A 43 7.39 5.06 2.74
C ILE A 43 8.61 4.93 3.67
N ASP A 44 8.68 5.79 4.68
CA ASP A 44 9.84 5.87 5.57
C ASP A 44 10.05 4.61 6.41
N ALA A 45 8.96 3.95 6.82
CA ALA A 45 8.98 2.70 7.57
C ALA A 45 9.18 1.45 6.69
N GLY A 46 9.21 1.59 5.37
CA GLY A 46 9.28 0.43 4.46
C GLY A 46 8.04 -0.47 4.53
N ALA A 47 6.86 0.13 4.77
CA ALA A 47 5.59 -0.59 4.91
C ALA A 47 4.95 -0.99 3.56
N VAL A 48 5.67 -0.83 2.44
CA VAL A 48 5.18 -1.10 1.08
C VAL A 48 6.13 -2.04 0.35
N GLN A 49 5.60 -3.16 -0.15
CA GLN A 49 6.30 -4.08 -1.07
C GLN A 49 5.55 -4.18 -2.40
N CYS A 50 4.61 -5.13 -2.53
CA CYS A 50 3.82 -5.30 -3.76
C CYS A 50 2.80 -4.18 -4.01
N GLY A 51 2.54 -3.34 -3.01
CA GLY A 51 1.66 -2.17 -3.15
C GLY A 51 0.16 -2.46 -3.06
N PHE A 52 -0.30 -3.69 -3.33
CA PHE A 52 -1.72 -3.99 -3.51
C PHE A 52 -2.62 -3.65 -2.30
N CYS A 53 -2.16 -3.96 -1.08
CA CYS A 53 -2.91 -3.66 0.15
C CYS A 53 -2.77 -2.21 0.64
N THR A 54 -1.85 -1.43 0.06
CA THR A 54 -1.46 -0.11 0.58
C THR A 54 -2.61 0.89 0.58
N PRO A 55 -3.45 1.00 -0.47
CA PRO A 55 -4.53 1.98 -0.47
C PRO A 55 -5.51 1.80 0.70
N GLY A 56 -5.91 0.56 0.99
CA GLY A 56 -6.81 0.25 2.11
C GLY A 56 -6.18 0.53 3.48
N LEU A 57 -4.89 0.18 3.64
CA LEU A 57 -4.13 0.46 4.85
C LEU A 57 -3.98 1.96 5.13
N LEU A 58 -3.71 2.76 4.09
CA LEU A 58 -3.55 4.21 4.22
C LEU A 58 -4.85 4.86 4.70
N VAL A 59 -5.99 4.51 4.11
CA VAL A 59 -7.29 5.07 4.50
C VAL A 59 -7.65 4.69 5.94
N ALA A 60 -7.48 3.41 6.31
CA ALA A 60 -7.79 2.95 7.67
C ALA A 60 -6.86 3.58 8.73
N ALA A 61 -5.57 3.76 8.42
CA ALA A 61 -4.64 4.42 9.32
C ALA A 61 -4.92 5.91 9.48
N ASP A 62 -5.27 6.60 8.39
CA ASP A 62 -5.64 8.03 8.41
C ASP A 62 -6.88 8.25 9.26
N GLU A 63 -7.94 7.46 9.05
CA GLU A 63 -9.17 7.52 9.87
C GLU A 63 -8.88 7.24 11.35
N LEU A 64 -8.07 6.23 11.67
CA LEU A 64 -7.69 5.93 13.05
C LEU A 64 -6.99 7.12 13.72
N ILE A 65 -6.04 7.76 13.05
CA ILE A 65 -5.27 8.87 13.60
C ILE A 65 -6.13 10.13 13.74
N GLU A 66 -7.03 10.38 12.79
CA GLU A 66 -8.01 11.46 12.89
C GLU A 66 -8.91 11.31 14.13
N GLN A 67 -9.33 10.08 14.45
CA GLN A 67 -10.19 9.80 15.61
C GLN A 67 -9.41 9.71 16.93
N ASN A 68 -8.20 9.18 16.88
CA ASN A 68 -7.33 8.99 18.02
C ASN A 68 -5.88 9.32 17.65
N ALA A 69 -5.44 10.53 17.99
CA ALA A 69 -4.09 11.01 17.67
C ALA A 69 -2.96 10.21 18.34
N ARG A 70 -3.27 9.43 19.38
CA ARG A 70 -2.33 8.56 20.12
C ARG A 70 -2.87 7.14 20.24
N PRO A 71 -3.00 6.41 19.12
CA PRO A 71 -3.57 5.08 19.14
C PRO A 71 -2.62 4.11 19.84
N SER A 72 -3.18 3.21 20.65
CA SER A 72 -2.44 2.10 21.19
C SER A 72 -2.18 1.03 20.13
N ASP A 73 -1.25 0.15 20.42
CA ASP A 73 -0.93 -1.00 19.59
C ASP A 73 -2.14 -1.94 19.33
N ALA A 74 -3.09 -1.97 20.27
CA ALA A 74 -4.33 -2.73 20.12
C ALA A 74 -5.29 -2.00 19.17
N ASP A 75 -5.42 -0.68 19.29
CA ASP A 75 -6.27 0.15 18.42
C ASP A 75 -5.81 0.06 16.96
N ILE A 76 -4.48 0.11 16.73
CA ILE A 76 -3.91 -0.05 15.38
C ILE A 76 -4.26 -1.41 14.79
N ARG A 77 -4.09 -2.50 15.56
CA ARG A 77 -4.40 -3.85 15.08
C ARG A 77 -5.88 -4.03 14.76
N GLU A 78 -6.76 -3.47 15.57
CA GLU A 78 -8.20 -3.53 15.35
C GLU A 78 -8.60 -2.77 14.08
N ALA A 79 -8.13 -1.52 13.94
CA ALA A 79 -8.42 -0.69 12.77
C ALA A 79 -7.92 -1.31 11.45
N LEU A 80 -6.81 -2.05 11.50
CA LEU A 80 -6.21 -2.69 10.33
C LEU A 80 -6.67 -4.13 10.10
N SER A 81 -7.53 -4.69 10.96
CA SER A 81 -7.92 -6.12 10.92
C SER A 81 -8.59 -6.54 9.61
N GLY A 82 -9.29 -5.61 8.93
CA GLY A 82 -9.90 -5.81 7.62
C GLY A 82 -8.93 -5.70 6.42
N ASN A 83 -7.68 -5.30 6.64
CA ASN A 83 -6.69 -5.05 5.59
C ASN A 83 -5.64 -6.17 5.55
N LEU A 84 -5.77 -7.05 4.56
CA LEU A 84 -4.87 -8.20 4.41
C LEU A 84 -3.61 -7.83 3.63
N CYS A 85 -2.45 -8.09 4.22
CA CYS A 85 -1.15 -7.96 3.58
C CYS A 85 -0.43 -9.31 3.53
N ARG A 86 0.07 -9.67 2.34
CA ARG A 86 0.81 -10.93 2.16
C ARG A 86 2.33 -10.76 2.19
N CYS A 87 2.83 -9.55 2.00
CA CYS A 87 4.25 -9.32 1.72
C CYS A 87 5.06 -8.81 2.92
N THR A 88 4.50 -7.88 3.72
CA THR A 88 5.29 -7.11 4.71
C THR A 88 5.45 -7.81 6.06
N GLY A 89 4.56 -8.73 6.42
CA GLY A 89 4.56 -9.35 7.76
C GLY A 89 4.03 -8.45 8.89
N TYR A 90 3.33 -7.36 8.54
CA TYR A 90 2.61 -6.44 9.44
C TYR A 90 3.42 -5.54 10.39
N GLU A 91 4.59 -5.93 10.88
CA GLU A 91 5.29 -5.09 11.88
C GLU A 91 5.66 -3.70 11.32
N THR A 92 6.17 -3.64 10.08
CA THR A 92 6.49 -2.35 9.43
C THR A 92 5.26 -1.48 9.18
N ILE A 93 4.07 -2.10 9.07
CA ILE A 93 2.80 -1.36 8.96
C ILE A 93 2.46 -0.74 10.32
N LEU A 94 2.61 -1.48 11.43
CA LEU A 94 2.40 -0.93 12.78
C LEU A 94 3.37 0.23 13.05
N ASP A 95 4.65 0.07 12.68
CA ASP A 95 5.66 1.14 12.79
C ASP A 95 5.28 2.38 11.99
N ALA A 96 4.76 2.20 10.77
CA ALA A 96 4.29 3.32 9.95
C ALA A 96 3.14 4.09 10.61
N VAL A 97 2.18 3.40 11.21
CA VAL A 97 1.05 4.07 11.89
C VAL A 97 1.53 4.81 13.14
N ARG A 98 2.40 4.21 13.95
CA ARG A 98 3.03 4.87 15.12
C ARG A 98 3.79 6.14 14.69
N LEU A 99 4.56 6.04 13.60
CA LEU A 99 5.32 7.15 13.05
C LEU A 99 4.41 8.27 12.51
N ALA A 100 3.33 7.91 11.83
CA ALA A 100 2.33 8.87 11.34
C ALA A 100 1.66 9.61 12.51
N ALA A 101 1.19 8.88 13.53
CA ALA A 101 0.58 9.46 14.73
C ALA A 101 1.52 10.46 15.42
N ALA A 102 2.79 10.07 15.62
CA ALA A 102 3.81 10.94 16.21
C ALA A 102 4.06 12.23 15.39
N ARG A 103 3.99 12.17 14.06
CA ARG A 103 4.16 13.32 13.17
C ARG A 103 2.96 14.26 13.20
N THR A 104 1.75 13.72 13.21
CA THR A 104 0.51 14.50 13.31
C THR A 104 0.42 15.21 14.66
N ASP A 105 0.79 14.53 15.75
CA ASP A 105 0.90 15.11 17.09
C ASP A 105 1.88 16.29 17.14
N ALA A 106 3.04 16.16 16.49
CA ALA A 106 4.06 17.21 16.46
C ALA A 106 3.68 18.40 15.56
N ALA A 107 2.81 18.20 14.57
CA ALA A 107 2.45 19.20 13.57
C ALA A 107 1.31 20.14 14.01
N GLY A 108 0.58 19.82 15.08
CA GLY A 108 -0.24 20.78 15.84
C GLY A 108 -1.11 21.79 15.09
N GLY A 109 -1.64 21.48 13.89
CA GLY A 109 -2.61 22.39 13.23
C GLY A 109 -2.67 22.44 11.71
N GLU A 110 -1.84 21.73 10.95
CA GLU A 110 -2.05 21.64 9.49
C GLU A 110 -2.97 20.44 9.20
N GLY A 111 -4.26 20.71 8.97
CA GLY A 111 -5.25 19.69 8.64
C GLY A 111 -4.87 18.87 7.39
N PRO A 112 -5.46 17.68 7.20
CA PRO A 112 -5.07 16.79 6.11
C PRO A 112 -5.16 17.51 4.77
N VAL A 113 -4.10 17.39 3.96
CA VAL A 113 -4.09 17.83 2.57
C VAL A 113 -5.12 17.00 1.80
N ARG A 114 -6.38 17.46 1.77
CA ARG A 114 -7.41 16.87 0.93
C ARG A 114 -6.98 17.11 -0.52
N GLY A 115 -6.39 16.08 -1.13
CA GLY A 115 -6.19 16.04 -2.57
C GLY A 115 -7.57 16.12 -3.22
N GLU A 116 -7.81 17.19 -3.98
CA GLU A 116 -8.98 17.27 -4.84
C GLU A 116 -8.92 16.09 -5.82
N VAL A 117 -9.91 15.21 -5.75
CA VAL A 117 -10.08 14.13 -6.72
C VAL A 117 -10.51 14.79 -8.03
N VAL A 118 -9.61 14.85 -8.99
CA VAL A 118 -9.88 15.31 -10.37
C VAL A 118 -10.84 14.39 -11.11
#